data_AF-A0A5C5UTU2-F1
#
_entry.id   AF-A0A5C5UTU2-F1
#
_cell.length_a   1.000
_cell.length_b   1.000
_cell.length_c   1.000
_cell.angle_alpha   90.00
_cell.angle_beta   90.00
_cell.angle_gamma   90.00
#
_symmetry.space_group_name_H-M   'P 1'
#
loop_
_entity.id
_entity.type
_entity.pdbx_description
1 polymer ?
#
loop_
_entity_poly.entity_id
_entity_poly.type
_entity_poly.pdbx_seq_one_letter_code
_entity_poly.pdbx_strand_id
1 'polypeptide(L)'
;MKIVYFTRDLLFPSKAQQAARMGGVTLQMVGSSEQCAAAVDDETERVVVDLGSTTESLADLVTALKAKKPELELIAYGPHVQTDRLAAAKTAGFRTMSNGQLHSGMHEVFGKAES
;
A
#
# COMPACT_ATOMS: atom_id res chain seq x y z
N MET A 1 4.89 4.56 -14.01
CA MET A 1 4.36 4.58 -12.64
C MET A 1 4.04 3.16 -12.21
N LYS A 2 4.62 2.75 -11.10
CA LYS A 2 4.40 1.45 -10.46
C LYS A 2 3.88 1.64 -9.04
N ILE A 3 3.04 0.70 -8.61
CA ILE A 3 2.54 0.57 -7.25
C ILE A 3 2.87 -0.83 -6.74
N VAL A 4 3.49 -0.89 -5.56
CA VAL A 4 3.70 -2.15 -4.85
C VAL A 4 2.57 -2.33 -3.85
N TYR A 5 1.91 -3.47 -3.91
CA TYR A 5 0.77 -3.77 -3.06
C TYR A 5 1.07 -4.97 -2.17
N PHE A 6 1.35 -4.70 -0.89
CA PHE A 6 1.53 -5.71 0.13
C PHE A 6 0.17 -6.12 0.71
N THR A 7 -0.31 -7.27 0.26
CA THR A 7 -1.49 -7.94 0.81
C THR A 7 -1.32 -9.45 0.74
N ARG A 8 -2.00 -10.17 1.65
CA ARG A 8 -2.18 -11.62 1.58
C ARG A 8 -3.62 -12.00 1.25
N ASP A 9 -4.50 -11.01 1.12
CA ASP A 9 -5.89 -11.20 0.71
C ASP A 9 -5.96 -11.38 -0.81
N LEU A 10 -6.75 -12.35 -1.24
CA LEU A 10 -6.98 -12.70 -2.65
C LEU A 10 -8.25 -12.05 -3.24
N LEU A 11 -9.12 -11.46 -2.41
CA LEU A 11 -10.41 -10.91 -2.84
C LEU A 11 -10.33 -9.44 -3.28
N PHE A 12 -9.63 -8.59 -2.54
CA PHE A 12 -9.37 -7.19 -2.89
C PHE A 12 -8.48 -6.94 -4.14
N PRO A 13 -7.53 -7.83 -4.49
CA PRO A 13 -6.68 -7.70 -5.67
C PRO A 13 -7.40 -7.47 -7.00
N SER A 14 -8.56 -8.09 -7.23
CA SER A 14 -9.26 -8.00 -8.52
C SER A 14 -9.65 -6.56 -8.88
N LYS A 15 -10.19 -5.81 -7.91
CA LYS A 15 -10.57 -4.40 -8.07
C LYS A 15 -9.37 -3.47 -8.14
N ALA A 16 -8.36 -3.72 -7.30
CA ALA A 16 -7.10 -2.96 -7.33
C ALA A 16 -6.38 -3.11 -8.67
N GLN A 17 -6.31 -4.34 -9.20
CA GLN A 17 -5.76 -4.63 -10.52
C GLN A 17 -6.55 -3.95 -11.64
N GLN A 18 -7.88 -3.94 -11.57
CA GLN A 18 -8.70 -3.25 -12.55
C GLN A 18 -8.46 -1.73 -12.52
N ALA A 19 -8.44 -1.11 -11.34
CA ALA A 19 -8.17 0.32 -11.19
C ALA A 19 -6.78 0.69 -11.73
N ALA A 20 -5.75 -0.10 -11.39
CA ALA A 20 -4.41 0.11 -11.90
C ALA A 20 -4.32 -0.02 -13.42
N ARG A 21 -4.94 -1.06 -13.99
CA ARG A 21 -5.00 -1.26 -15.45
C ARG A 21 -5.68 -0.10 -16.16
N MET A 22 -6.78 0.40 -15.64
CA MET A 22 -7.49 1.56 -16.22
C MET A 22 -6.64 2.83 -16.22
N GLY A 23 -5.81 3.01 -15.20
CA GLY A 23 -4.87 4.14 -15.09
C GLY A 23 -3.53 3.95 -15.81
N GLY A 24 -3.30 2.80 -16.47
CA GLY A 24 -2.00 2.46 -17.06
C GLY A 24 -0.88 2.29 -16.03
N VAL A 25 -1.23 1.89 -14.81
CA VAL A 25 -0.31 1.71 -13.68
C VAL A 25 0.10 0.26 -13.56
N THR A 26 1.39 0.01 -13.38
CA THR A 26 1.91 -1.33 -13.08
C THR A 26 1.67 -1.65 -11.62
N LEU A 27 0.80 -2.62 -11.33
CA LEU A 27 0.53 -3.09 -9.97
C LEU A 27 1.29 -4.39 -9.69
N GLN A 28 2.23 -4.35 -8.73
CA GLN A 28 2.98 -5.53 -8.30
C GLN A 28 2.54 -5.95 -6.90
N MET A 29 2.00 -7.16 -6.77
CA MET A 29 1.54 -7.71 -5.49
C MET A 29 2.66 -8.49 -4.81
N VAL A 30 2.75 -8.36 -3.49
CA VAL A 30 3.79 -9.00 -2.65
C VAL A 30 3.16 -9.50 -1.34
N GLY A 31 3.71 -10.58 -0.77
CA GLY A 31 3.16 -11.25 0.41
C GLY A 31 3.95 -11.07 1.71
N SER A 32 5.10 -10.39 1.66
CA SER A 32 5.96 -10.11 2.83
C SER A 32 6.61 -8.74 2.75
N SER A 33 7.08 -8.22 3.89
CA SER A 33 7.85 -6.97 3.95
C SER A 33 9.13 -7.03 3.11
N GLU A 34 9.82 -8.17 3.10
CA GLU A 34 11.04 -8.40 2.30
C GLU A 34 10.75 -8.30 0.80
N GLN A 35 9.69 -8.98 0.33
CA GLN A 35 9.25 -8.88 -1.06
C GLN A 35 8.82 -7.46 -1.41
N CYS A 36 8.16 -6.76 -0.48
CA CYS A 36 7.77 -5.37 -0.64
C CYS A 36 8.97 -4.45 -0.83
N ALA A 37 10.00 -4.57 0.02
CA ALA A 37 11.21 -3.78 -0.10
C ALA A 37 12.02 -4.13 -1.36
N ALA A 38 12.06 -5.41 -1.76
CA ALA A 38 12.70 -5.86 -2.99
C ALA A 38 11.97 -5.39 -4.25
N ALA A 39 10.66 -5.21 -4.18
CA ALA A 39 9.81 -4.79 -5.29
C ALA A 39 9.91 -3.30 -5.61
N VAL A 40 10.37 -2.47 -4.67
CA VAL A 40 10.54 -1.03 -4.88
C VAL A 40 11.72 -0.76 -5.81
N ASP A 41 11.44 0.03 -6.85
CA ASP A 41 12.38 0.55 -7.85
C ASP A 41 12.11 2.04 -8.12
N ASP A 42 12.84 2.62 -9.07
CA ASP A 42 12.73 4.05 -9.41
C ASP A 42 11.35 4.43 -9.97
N GLU A 43 10.64 3.51 -10.61
CA GLU A 43 9.29 3.75 -11.15
C GLU A 43 8.20 3.65 -10.07
N THR A 44 8.53 3.12 -8.90
CA THR A 44 7.57 2.90 -7.81
C THR A 44 7.26 4.21 -7.12
N GLU A 45 6.00 4.66 -7.18
CA GLU A 45 5.56 5.91 -6.56
C GLU A 45 4.78 5.68 -5.26
N ARG A 46 4.13 4.52 -5.13
CA ARG A 46 3.34 4.17 -3.95
C ARG A 46 3.58 2.75 -3.49
N VAL A 47 3.49 2.58 -2.18
CA VAL A 47 3.35 1.28 -1.51
C VAL A 47 2.05 1.27 -0.74
N VAL A 48 1.21 0.29 -1.01
CA VAL A 48 -0.07 0.06 -0.31
C VAL A 48 0.07 -1.18 0.57
N VAL A 49 -0.30 -1.08 1.85
CA VAL A 49 -0.16 -2.16 2.83
C VAL A 49 -1.52 -2.49 3.45
N ASP A 50 -1.86 -3.78 3.43
CA ASP A 50 -3.01 -4.35 4.12
C ASP A 50 -2.65 -4.74 5.56
N LEU A 51 -3.14 -3.95 6.52
CA LEU A 51 -2.94 -4.17 7.97
C LEU A 51 -3.69 -5.39 8.50
N GLY A 52 -4.70 -5.89 7.78
CA GLY A 52 -5.39 -7.13 8.11
C GLY A 52 -4.55 -8.36 7.78
N SER A 53 -3.70 -8.25 6.76
CA SER A 53 -2.90 -9.36 6.22
C SER A 53 -1.49 -9.48 6.82
N THR A 54 -0.97 -8.43 7.46
CA THR A 54 0.39 -8.41 7.99
C THR A 54 0.45 -8.36 9.52
N THR A 55 1.43 -9.06 10.08
CA THR A 55 1.85 -8.97 11.48
C THR A 55 3.25 -8.39 11.61
N GLU A 56 3.83 -7.95 10.48
CA GLU A 56 5.20 -7.45 10.41
C GLU A 56 5.28 -6.01 10.94
N SER A 57 6.46 -5.62 11.42
CA SER A 57 6.71 -4.29 11.97
C SER A 57 6.59 -3.22 10.89
N LEU A 58 5.57 -2.35 11.01
CA LEU A 58 5.35 -1.25 10.08
C LEU A 58 6.46 -0.21 10.14
N ALA A 59 7.07 0.00 11.31
CA ALA A 59 8.17 0.94 11.48
C ALA A 59 9.43 0.48 10.74
N ASP A 60 9.75 -0.82 10.82
CA ASP A 60 10.88 -1.40 10.09
C ASP A 60 10.62 -1.37 8.58
N LEU A 61 9.39 -1.65 8.16
CA LEU A 61 8.97 -1.53 6.77
C LEU A 61 9.13 -0.09 6.26
N VAL A 62 8.63 0.93 6.98
CA VAL A 62 8.83 2.33 6.57
C VAL A 62 10.30 2.66 6.46
N THR A 63 11.11 2.27 7.44
CA THR A 63 12.56 2.52 7.45
C THR A 63 13.21 1.93 6.20
N ALA A 64 12.91 0.67 5.87
CA ALA A 64 13.44 0.00 4.68
C ALA A 64 12.99 0.65 3.37
N LEU A 65 11.72 1.06 3.27
CA LEU A 65 11.16 1.68 2.07
C LEU A 65 11.71 3.11 1.86
N LYS A 66 11.76 3.91 2.92
CA LYS A 66 12.26 5.30 2.87
C LYS A 66 13.77 5.36 2.67
N ALA A 67 14.53 4.36 3.13
CA ALA A 67 15.95 4.23 2.80
C ALA A 67 16.20 4.01 1.30
N LYS A 68 15.27 3.37 0.60
CA LYS A 68 15.33 3.15 -0.86
C LYS A 68 14.84 4.37 -1.63
N LYS A 69 13.67 4.90 -1.25
CA LYS A 69 13.04 6.02 -1.94
C LYS A 69 12.30 6.92 -0.93
N PRO A 70 12.91 8.03 -0.48
CA PRO A 70 12.34 8.88 0.57
C PRO A 70 10.98 9.52 0.20
N GLU A 71 10.74 9.74 -1.08
CA GLU A 71 9.51 10.36 -1.61
C GLU A 71 8.35 9.38 -1.79
N LEU A 72 8.55 8.07 -1.55
CA LEU A 72 7.49 7.06 -1.64
C LEU A 72 6.27 7.46 -0.82
N GLU A 73 5.10 7.46 -1.45
CA GLU A 73 3.85 7.56 -0.74
C GLU A 73 3.50 6.19 -0.14
N LEU A 74 3.31 6.16 1.18
CA LEU A 74 3.04 4.96 1.95
C LEU A 74 1.59 5.00 2.43
N ILE A 75 0.77 4.06 1.96
CA ILE A 75 -0.65 3.97 2.32
C ILE A 75 -0.88 2.65 3.05
N ALA A 76 -1.49 2.71 4.23
CA ALA A 76 -1.90 1.52 4.97
C ALA A 76 -3.41 1.51 5.14
N TYR A 77 -4.04 0.35 5.02
CA TYR A 77 -5.47 0.22 5.24
C TYR A 77 -5.82 -1.00 6.07
N GLY A 78 -6.96 -0.92 6.76
CA GLY A 78 -7.47 -2.06 7.52
C GLY A 78 -8.89 -1.85 8.07
N PRO A 79 -9.44 -2.86 8.74
CA PRO A 79 -10.75 -2.78 9.37
C PRO A 79 -10.80 -1.64 10.41
N HIS A 80 -11.92 -0.91 10.46
CA HIS A 80 -12.10 0.22 11.39
C HIS A 80 -12.02 -0.21 12.86
N VAL A 81 -12.28 -1.49 13.16
CA VAL A 81 -12.14 -2.09 14.50
C VAL A 81 -10.68 -2.30 14.94
N GLN A 82 -9.72 -2.15 14.03
CA GLN A 82 -8.28 -2.23 14.32
C GLN A 82 -7.68 -0.82 14.48
N THR A 83 -8.30 0.02 15.32
CA THR A 83 -7.88 1.40 15.57
C THR A 83 -6.42 1.50 16.01
N ASP A 84 -5.93 0.56 16.82
CA ASP A 84 -4.55 0.55 17.29
C ASP A 84 -3.55 0.29 16.16
N ARG A 85 -3.90 -0.57 15.19
CA ARG A 85 -3.04 -0.82 14.02
C ARG A 85 -3.02 0.36 13.07
N LEU A 86 -4.16 1.03 12.87
CA LEU A 86 -4.22 2.27 12.09
C LEU A 86 -3.45 3.40 12.78
N ALA A 87 -3.52 3.50 14.11
CA ALA A 87 -2.73 4.46 14.88
C ALA A 87 -1.22 4.16 14.76
N ALA A 88 -0.81 2.91 14.91
CA ALA A 88 0.57 2.49 14.75
C ALA A 88 1.10 2.76 13.33
N ALA A 89 0.30 2.47 12.29
CA ALA A 89 0.64 2.79 10.90
C ALA A 89 0.83 4.30 10.69
N LYS A 90 -0.07 5.12 11.24
CA LYS A 90 0.04 6.58 11.16
C LYS A 90 1.30 7.09 11.85
N THR A 91 1.61 6.59 13.05
CA THR A 91 2.84 6.93 13.78
C THR A 91 4.09 6.51 13.02
N ALA A 92 4.04 5.38 12.32
CA ALA A 92 5.14 4.91 11.48
C ALA A 92 5.32 5.73 10.19
N GLY A 93 4.39 6.63 9.83
CA GLY A 93 4.49 7.50 8.66
C GLY A 93 3.63 7.08 7.46
N PHE A 94 2.69 6.15 7.65
CA PHE A 94 1.70 5.82 6.62
C PHE A 94 0.54 6.83 6.63
N ARG A 95 0.04 7.17 5.43
CA ARG A 95 -1.34 7.63 5.27
C ARG A 95 -2.27 6.46 5.52
N THR A 96 -3.26 6.61 6.39
CA THR A 96 -4.14 5.49 6.77
C THR A 96 -5.55 5.61 6.23
N MET A 97 -6.14 4.48 5.85
CA MET A 97 -7.50 4.38 5.33
C MET A 97 -8.24 3.20 5.96
N SER A 98 -9.55 3.31 6.16
CA SER A 98 -10.37 2.13 6.45
C SER A 98 -10.62 1.31 5.18
N ASN A 99 -11.03 0.04 5.32
CA ASN A 99 -11.46 -0.79 4.18
C ASN A 99 -12.53 -0.10 3.31
N GLY A 100 -13.48 0.62 3.92
CA GLY A 100 -14.52 1.35 3.19
C GLY A 100 -13.99 2.55 2.42
N GLN A 101 -13.04 3.29 3.01
CA GLN A 101 -12.36 4.41 2.33
C GLN A 101 -11.47 3.93 1.20
N LEU A 102 -10.75 2.83 1.38
CA LEU A 102 -9.97 2.23 0.28
C LEU A 102 -10.89 1.78 -0.86
N HIS A 103 -12.01 1.14 -0.54
CA HIS A 103 -12.96 0.67 -1.54
C HIS A 103 -13.52 1.81 -2.39
N SER A 104 -13.90 2.92 -1.76
CA SER A 104 -14.41 4.12 -2.43
C SER A 104 -13.30 4.91 -3.15
N GLY A 105 -12.07 4.87 -2.66
CA GLY A 105 -10.90 5.54 -3.22
C GLY A 105 -10.00 4.67 -4.11
N MET A 106 -10.46 3.54 -4.63
CA MET A 106 -9.64 2.60 -5.43
C MET A 106 -8.90 3.29 -6.59
N HIS A 107 -9.58 4.20 -7.30
CA HIS A 107 -8.99 4.92 -8.43
C HIS A 107 -7.93 5.94 -7.98
N GLU A 108 -8.14 6.62 -6.84
CA GLU A 108 -7.15 7.54 -6.28
C GLU A 108 -5.88 6.78 -5.86
N VAL A 109 -6.05 5.65 -5.17
CA VAL A 109 -4.93 4.90 -4.60
C VAL A 109 -4.18 4.13 -5.67
N PHE A 110 -4.88 3.39 -6.53
CA PHE A 110 -4.30 2.48 -7.51
C PHE A 110 -4.21 3.06 -8.94
N GLY A 111 -4.85 4.20 -9.21
CA GLY A 111 -4.75 4.90 -10.48
C GLY A 111 -3.61 5.92 -10.51
N LYS A 112 -3.42 6.55 -11.67
CA LYS A 112 -2.43 7.61 -11.87
C LYS A 112 -2.90 8.86 -11.11
N ALA A 113 -1.99 9.58 -10.44
CA ALA A 113 -2.36 10.90 -9.92
C ALA A 113 -2.73 11.80 -11.10
N GLU A 114 -3.99 12.25 -11.15
CA GLU A 114 -4.39 13.29 -12.09
C GLU A 114 -3.68 14.58 -11.67
N SER A 115 -2.83 15.11 -12.55
CA SER A 115 -2.13 16.39 -12.36
C SER A 115 -3.03 17.55 -12.71
#